data_AF-B0EK46-F1
#
_entry.id   AF-B0EK46-F1
#
_cell.length_a   1.000
_cell.length_b   1.000
_cell.length_c   1.000
_cell.angle_alpha   90.00
_cell.angle_beta   90.00
_cell.angle_gamma   90.00
#
_symmetry.space_group_name_H-M   'P 1'
#
loop_
_entity.id
_entity.type
_entity.pdbx_description
1 polymer ?
#
loop_
_entity_poly.entity_id
_entity_poly.type
_entity_poly.pdbx_seq_one_letter_code
_entity_poly.pdbx_strand_id
1 'polypeptide(L)'
;MTINLPTQPLTFLKAVEFFGEYEDAIPLISDMKNDMKEFIQFVEESSCDSFEGITTSLQKITDDLYSNLGRKVNAFKALYYENNQQMETIHRLVFNYVHGLFHVKFWVILTKTCFAIQDALLYSTCEASTIQNDCTEYLALARDVFYSIEHDLLTPEEVSNALIRFITKINNDVPIIANRIETIKKIIVLLKPIHLMSTYHYVALANNDDVINVLKQVIDDLLMNGPVIQFVQENMVCLMDEE
;
A
#
# COMPACT_ATOMS: atom_id res chain seq x y z
N MET A 1 -16.28 19.79 -26.30
CA MET A 1 -15.90 20.16 -24.92
C MET A 1 -14.38 20.12 -24.86
N THR A 2 -13.71 21.19 -24.44
CA THR A 2 -12.24 21.25 -24.39
C THR A 2 -11.82 20.89 -22.98
N ILE A 3 -11.27 19.69 -22.80
CA ILE A 3 -10.78 19.22 -21.50
C ILE A 3 -9.36 19.76 -21.31
N ASN A 4 -9.14 20.60 -20.30
CA ASN A 4 -7.81 21.11 -19.96
C ASN A 4 -7.02 20.05 -19.20
N LEU A 5 -6.19 19.28 -19.91
CA LEU A 5 -5.43 18.19 -19.31
C LEU A 5 -4.20 18.69 -18.53
N PRO A 6 -3.90 18.08 -17.37
CA PRO A 6 -2.69 18.38 -16.62
C PRO A 6 -1.45 17.86 -17.34
N THR A 7 -0.41 18.70 -17.40
CA THR A 7 0.85 18.41 -18.11
C THR A 7 1.87 17.66 -17.27
N GLN A 8 1.65 17.55 -15.96
CA GLN A 8 2.49 16.78 -15.03
C GLN A 8 1.82 15.46 -14.65
N PRO A 9 2.58 14.43 -14.20
CA PRO A 9 2.01 13.23 -13.61
C PRO A 9 1.13 13.60 -12.41
N LEU A 10 -0.12 13.13 -12.41
CA LEU A 10 -1.01 13.32 -11.28
C LEU A 10 -0.90 12.12 -10.32
N THR A 11 -0.90 12.41 -9.02
CA THR A 11 -1.24 11.42 -8.00
C THR A 11 -2.68 10.97 -8.18
N PHE A 12 -3.04 9.78 -7.68
CA PHE A 12 -4.40 9.26 -7.86
C PHE A 12 -5.48 10.20 -7.31
N LEU A 13 -5.33 10.76 -6.11
CA LEU A 13 -6.33 11.68 -5.54
C LEU A 13 -6.62 12.85 -6.48
N LYS A 14 -5.57 13.41 -7.09
CA LYS A 14 -5.70 14.46 -8.11
C LYS A 14 -6.26 13.95 -9.42
N ALA A 15 -6.00 12.69 -9.80
CA ALA A 15 -6.62 12.07 -10.97
C ALA A 15 -8.11 11.79 -10.74
N VAL A 16 -8.52 11.38 -9.53
CA VAL A 16 -9.92 11.18 -9.14
C VAL A 16 -10.66 12.51 -9.08
N GLU A 17 -10.08 13.54 -8.46
CA GLU A 17 -10.64 14.90 -8.47
C GLU A 17 -10.78 15.42 -9.91
N PHE A 18 -9.77 15.17 -10.75
CA PHE A 18 -9.78 15.60 -12.14
C PHE A 18 -10.80 14.85 -12.99
N PHE A 19 -10.97 13.54 -12.81
CA PHE A 19 -11.90 12.73 -13.61
C PHE A 19 -13.30 12.60 -13.04
N GLY A 20 -13.52 12.86 -11.76
CA GLY A 20 -14.85 12.79 -11.14
C GLY A 20 -15.86 13.69 -11.84
N GLU A 21 -15.42 14.82 -12.40
CA GLU A 21 -16.26 15.72 -13.20
C GLU A 21 -16.53 15.22 -14.64
N TYR A 22 -15.73 14.28 -15.15
CA TYR A 22 -15.78 13.79 -16.54
C TYR A 22 -16.02 12.27 -16.65
N GLU A 23 -16.30 11.61 -15.53
CA GLU A 23 -16.32 10.15 -15.42
C GLU A 23 -17.33 9.52 -16.39
N ASP A 24 -18.52 10.13 -16.50
CA ASP A 24 -19.59 9.70 -17.39
C ASP A 24 -19.39 10.12 -18.85
N ALA A 25 -18.48 11.07 -19.12
CA ALA A 25 -18.22 11.62 -20.45
C ALA A 25 -17.14 10.84 -21.23
N ILE A 26 -16.41 9.94 -20.56
CA ILE A 26 -15.32 9.15 -21.14
C ILE A 26 -15.71 7.65 -21.10
N PRO A 27 -16.24 7.09 -22.21
CA PRO A 27 -16.63 5.69 -22.36
C PRO A 27 -15.53 4.70 -22.02
N LEU A 28 -14.26 5.07 -22.25
CA LEU A 28 -13.12 4.25 -21.84
C LEU A 28 -13.08 4.05 -20.31
N ILE A 29 -13.38 5.08 -19.51
CA ILE A 29 -13.44 4.96 -18.04
C ILE A 29 -14.60 4.05 -17.65
N SER A 30 -15.79 4.23 -18.26
CA SER A 30 -16.95 3.36 -18.00
C SER A 30 -16.67 1.89 -18.36
N ASP A 31 -16.05 1.63 -19.51
CA ASP A 31 -15.70 0.28 -19.96
C ASP A 31 -14.67 -0.38 -19.06
N MET A 32 -13.66 0.38 -18.61
CA MET A 32 -12.66 -0.14 -17.69
C MET A 32 -13.23 -0.35 -16.28
N LYS A 33 -14.12 0.53 -15.79
CA LYS A 33 -14.85 0.30 -14.54
C LYS A 33 -15.72 -0.95 -14.61
N ASN A 34 -16.32 -1.25 -15.76
CA ASN A 34 -17.08 -2.48 -15.95
C ASN A 34 -16.18 -3.72 -15.99
N ASP A 35 -15.01 -3.68 -16.62
CA ASP A 35 -14.02 -4.78 -16.52
C ASP A 35 -13.57 -5.00 -15.07
N MET A 36 -13.43 -3.89 -14.33
CA MET A 36 -13.12 -3.93 -12.91
C MET A 36 -14.29 -4.40 -12.04
N LYS A 37 -15.54 -4.40 -12.50
CA LYS A 37 -16.66 -4.93 -11.69
C LYS A 37 -16.49 -6.42 -11.46
N GLU A 38 -16.08 -7.17 -12.48
CA GLU A 38 -15.77 -8.59 -12.33
C GLU A 38 -14.58 -8.80 -11.39
N PHE A 39 -13.58 -7.89 -11.41
CA PHE A 39 -12.48 -7.91 -10.45
C PHE A 39 -12.92 -7.60 -9.02
N ILE A 40 -13.69 -6.54 -8.81
CA ILE A 40 -14.17 -6.09 -7.50
C ILE A 40 -15.11 -7.14 -6.94
N GLN A 41 -16.02 -7.66 -7.76
CA GLN A 41 -16.90 -8.76 -7.40
C GLN A 41 -16.10 -10.02 -7.11
N PHE A 42 -15.09 -10.36 -7.91
CA PHE A 42 -14.16 -11.44 -7.59
C PHE A 42 -13.49 -11.20 -6.23
N VAL A 43 -12.97 -10.02 -5.95
CA VAL A 43 -12.35 -9.65 -4.67
C VAL A 43 -13.32 -9.73 -3.48
N GLU A 44 -14.57 -9.30 -3.68
CA GLU A 44 -15.60 -9.24 -2.66
C GLU A 44 -16.27 -10.61 -2.42
N GLU A 45 -16.34 -11.46 -3.45
CA GLU A 45 -16.93 -12.81 -3.41
C GLU A 45 -15.90 -13.93 -3.24
N SER A 46 -14.61 -13.66 -3.48
CA SER A 46 -13.55 -14.63 -3.25
C SER A 46 -13.44 -14.85 -1.75
N SER A 47 -13.88 -16.03 -1.33
CA SER A 47 -13.56 -16.66 -0.05
C SER A 47 -12.08 -17.05 -0.01
N CYS A 48 -11.17 -16.19 -0.47
CA CYS A 48 -9.76 -16.54 -0.54
C CYS A 48 -9.23 -16.75 0.87
N ASP A 49 -9.03 -18.02 1.22
CA ASP A 49 -8.56 -18.45 2.53
C ASP A 49 -7.09 -18.09 2.80
N SER A 50 -6.34 -17.60 1.79
CA SER A 50 -4.91 -17.26 1.93
C SER A 50 -4.45 -16.04 1.10
N PHE A 51 -3.46 -15.32 1.64
CA PHE A 51 -2.80 -14.17 0.99
C PHE A 51 -2.22 -14.52 -0.38
N GLU A 52 -1.66 -15.72 -0.55
CA GLU A 52 -1.08 -16.19 -1.81
C GLU A 52 -2.13 -16.40 -2.91
N GLY A 53 -3.34 -16.87 -2.54
CA GLY A 53 -4.46 -16.95 -3.47
C GLY A 53 -4.92 -15.57 -3.94
N ILE A 54 -4.89 -14.59 -3.03
CA ILE A 54 -5.23 -13.19 -3.32
C ILE A 54 -4.18 -12.59 -4.26
N THR A 55 -2.89 -12.69 -3.94
CA THR A 55 -1.83 -12.13 -4.80
C THR A 55 -1.78 -12.79 -6.18
N THR A 56 -1.96 -14.10 -6.28
CA THR A 56 -2.03 -14.79 -7.58
C THR A 56 -3.19 -14.29 -8.43
N SER A 57 -4.36 -14.11 -7.81
CA SER A 57 -5.54 -13.60 -8.50
C SER A 57 -5.39 -12.13 -8.88
N LEU A 58 -4.77 -11.33 -8.01
CA LEU A 58 -4.43 -9.94 -8.29
C LEU A 58 -3.44 -9.82 -9.45
N GLN A 59 -2.40 -10.66 -9.48
CA GLN A 59 -1.41 -10.67 -10.56
C GLN A 59 -2.09 -10.94 -11.90
N LYS A 60 -2.93 -11.98 -11.95
CA LYS A 60 -3.69 -12.34 -13.15
C LYS A 60 -4.60 -11.21 -13.62
N ILE A 61 -5.32 -10.58 -12.70
CA ILE A 61 -6.27 -9.52 -13.07
C ILE A 61 -5.55 -8.22 -13.44
N THR A 62 -4.41 -7.96 -12.81
CA THR A 62 -3.50 -6.88 -13.20
C THR A 62 -3.02 -7.12 -14.63
N ASP A 63 -2.51 -8.31 -14.95
CA ASP A 63 -2.07 -8.69 -16.29
C ASP A 63 -3.21 -8.62 -17.33
N ASP A 64 -4.41 -9.04 -16.94
CA ASP A 64 -5.62 -8.94 -17.77
C ASP A 64 -6.02 -7.47 -18.01
N LEU A 65 -5.97 -6.62 -16.97
CA LEU A 65 -6.23 -5.17 -17.08
C LEU A 65 -5.18 -4.48 -17.95
N TYR A 66 -3.89 -4.75 -17.75
CA TYR A 66 -2.80 -4.17 -18.55
C TYR A 66 -2.87 -4.62 -20.02
N SER A 67 -3.14 -5.91 -20.27
CA SER A 67 -3.24 -6.45 -21.63
C SER A 67 -4.51 -6.00 -22.36
N ASN A 68 -5.62 -5.80 -21.65
CA ASN A 68 -6.87 -5.32 -22.22
C ASN A 68 -6.91 -3.79 -22.36
N LEU A 69 -6.24 -3.04 -21.48
CA LEU A 69 -6.12 -1.57 -21.55
C LEU A 69 -5.62 -1.15 -22.93
N GLY A 70 -4.47 -1.67 -23.37
CA GLY A 70 -3.89 -1.30 -24.66
C GLY A 70 -4.81 -1.61 -25.85
N ARG A 71 -5.61 -2.68 -25.75
CA ARG A 71 -6.58 -3.07 -26.78
C ARG A 71 -7.81 -2.15 -26.79
N LYS A 72 -8.40 -1.89 -25.63
CA LYS A 72 -9.59 -1.03 -25.47
C LYS A 72 -9.28 0.41 -25.85
N VAL A 73 -8.16 0.92 -25.35
CA VAL A 73 -7.62 2.23 -25.71
C VAL A 73 -7.51 2.41 -27.23
N ASN A 74 -6.93 1.42 -27.92
CA ASN A 74 -6.81 1.46 -29.38
C ASN A 74 -8.16 1.31 -30.10
N ALA A 75 -9.14 0.62 -29.53
CA ALA A 75 -10.49 0.50 -30.07
C ALA A 75 -11.28 1.82 -29.96
N PHE A 76 -11.12 2.57 -28.87
CA PHE A 76 -11.75 3.88 -28.68
C PHE A 76 -11.03 5.04 -29.40
N LYS A 77 -9.83 4.78 -29.95
CA LYS A 77 -9.02 5.76 -30.70
C LYS A 77 -9.81 6.46 -31.80
N ALA A 78 -10.63 5.71 -32.53
CA ALA A 78 -11.45 6.24 -33.63
C ALA A 78 -12.66 7.06 -33.15
N LEU A 79 -13.19 6.78 -31.95
CA LEU A 79 -14.38 7.44 -31.40
C LEU A 79 -14.08 8.78 -30.73
N TYR A 80 -12.82 9.01 -30.33
CA TYR A 80 -12.43 10.22 -29.62
C TYR A 80 -11.36 11.07 -30.31
N TYR A 81 -10.42 10.49 -31.09
CA TYR A 81 -9.17 11.21 -31.39
C TYR A 81 -8.43 10.74 -32.65
N GLU A 82 -8.89 11.16 -33.84
CA GLU A 82 -7.95 11.41 -34.94
C GLU A 82 -7.36 12.82 -34.77
N ASN A 83 -6.05 12.89 -34.44
CA ASN A 83 -5.20 14.09 -34.33
C ASN A 83 -5.03 14.82 -32.98
N ASN A 84 -5.33 14.24 -31.81
CA ASN A 84 -5.04 14.90 -30.53
C ASN A 84 -3.65 14.55 -29.96
N GLN A 85 -2.74 15.53 -29.89
CA GLN A 85 -1.40 15.39 -29.28
C GLN A 85 -1.42 15.00 -27.80
N GLN A 86 -2.53 15.18 -27.08
CA GLN A 86 -2.63 14.89 -25.65
C GLN A 86 -3.07 13.45 -25.34
N MET A 87 -3.18 12.59 -26.35
CA MET A 87 -3.67 11.22 -26.24
C MET A 87 -2.86 10.35 -25.26
N GLU A 88 -1.54 10.46 -25.29
CA GLU A 88 -0.66 9.74 -24.35
C GLU A 88 -0.88 10.18 -22.89
N THR A 89 -1.22 11.46 -22.69
CA THR A 89 -1.54 11.99 -21.36
C THR A 89 -2.90 11.46 -20.87
N ILE A 90 -3.92 11.42 -21.74
CA ILE A 90 -5.23 10.84 -21.39
C ILE A 90 -5.09 9.36 -21.04
N HIS A 91 -4.32 8.59 -21.83
CA HIS A 91 -4.10 7.17 -21.55
C HIS A 91 -3.46 6.96 -20.19
N ARG A 92 -2.39 7.71 -19.89
CA ARG A 92 -1.71 7.64 -18.60
C ARG A 92 -2.64 7.99 -17.45
N LEU A 93 -3.47 9.01 -17.63
CA LEU A 93 -4.40 9.48 -16.62
C LEU A 93 -5.53 8.47 -16.35
N VAL A 94 -6.17 7.93 -17.40
CA VAL A 94 -7.19 6.88 -17.27
C VAL A 94 -6.61 5.60 -16.67
N PHE A 95 -5.40 5.23 -17.10
CA PHE A 95 -4.68 4.10 -16.54
C PHE A 95 -4.44 4.27 -15.04
N ASN A 96 -3.89 5.42 -14.63
CA ASN A 96 -3.63 5.72 -13.21
C ASN A 96 -4.93 5.74 -12.38
N TYR A 97 -6.03 6.22 -12.95
CA TYR A 97 -7.33 6.24 -12.28
C TYR A 97 -7.85 4.82 -11.99
N VAL A 98 -7.88 3.96 -13.00
CA VAL A 98 -8.34 2.57 -12.88
C VAL A 98 -7.40 1.76 -11.99
N HIS A 99 -6.09 1.91 -12.20
CA HIS A 99 -5.08 1.23 -11.38
C HIS A 99 -5.17 1.65 -9.92
N GLY A 100 -5.43 2.92 -9.60
CA GLY A 100 -5.61 3.35 -8.22
C GLY A 100 -6.91 2.85 -7.58
N LEU A 101 -8.03 2.76 -8.31
CA LEU A 101 -9.27 2.16 -7.80
C LEU A 101 -9.06 0.69 -7.37
N PHE A 102 -8.25 -0.04 -8.13
CA PHE A 102 -7.86 -1.41 -7.82
C PHE A 102 -7.09 -1.47 -6.50
N HIS A 103 -6.09 -0.60 -6.35
CA HIS A 103 -5.24 -0.58 -5.18
C HIS A 103 -5.98 -0.14 -3.91
N VAL A 104 -6.94 0.78 -4.02
CA VAL A 104 -7.84 1.13 -2.90
C VAL A 104 -8.60 -0.10 -2.40
N LYS A 105 -9.19 -0.88 -3.32
CA LYS A 105 -9.91 -2.10 -2.96
C LYS A 105 -8.99 -3.13 -2.36
N PHE A 106 -7.82 -3.34 -2.95
CA PHE A 106 -6.84 -4.28 -2.42
C PHE A 106 -6.34 -3.88 -1.03
N TRP A 107 -6.05 -2.60 -0.80
CA TRP A 107 -5.68 -2.06 0.51
C TRP A 107 -6.75 -2.37 1.58
N VAL A 108 -8.03 -2.23 1.22
CA VAL A 108 -9.14 -2.59 2.12
C VAL A 108 -9.14 -4.08 2.46
N ILE A 109 -8.88 -4.97 1.50
CA ILE A 109 -8.78 -6.42 1.77
C ILE A 109 -7.64 -6.71 2.73
N LEU A 110 -6.46 -6.12 2.50
CA LEU A 110 -5.30 -6.35 3.36
C LEU A 110 -5.59 -5.95 4.81
N THR A 111 -6.09 -4.73 4.97
CA THR A 111 -6.29 -4.10 6.28
C THR A 111 -7.49 -4.62 7.06
N LYS A 112 -8.55 -5.07 6.37
CA LYS A 112 -9.78 -5.52 7.04
C LYS A 112 -9.98 -7.03 7.06
N THR A 113 -9.30 -7.76 6.18
CA THR A 113 -9.54 -9.19 5.99
C THR A 113 -8.27 -10.00 6.24
N CYS A 114 -7.19 -9.76 5.49
CA CYS A 114 -6.02 -10.64 5.52
C CYS A 114 -5.16 -10.48 6.77
N PHE A 115 -4.90 -9.25 7.16
CA PHE A 115 -3.89 -8.92 8.17
C PHE A 115 -4.44 -8.14 9.36
N ALA A 116 -5.76 -7.98 9.46
CA ALA A 116 -6.40 -7.23 10.54
C ALA A 116 -5.96 -7.70 11.94
N ILE A 117 -5.80 -9.02 12.14
CA ILE A 117 -5.36 -9.59 13.42
C ILE A 117 -3.90 -9.24 13.69
N GLN A 118 -3.01 -9.44 12.71
CA GLN A 118 -1.58 -9.14 12.84
C GLN A 118 -1.33 -7.64 13.03
N ASP A 119 -2.07 -6.79 12.31
CA ASP A 119 -2.05 -5.34 12.44
C ASP A 119 -2.49 -4.91 13.85
N ALA A 120 -3.60 -5.45 14.36
CA ALA A 120 -4.06 -5.17 15.72
C ALA A 120 -3.04 -5.63 16.78
N LEU A 121 -2.39 -6.77 16.58
CA LEU A 121 -1.37 -7.31 17.47
C LEU A 121 -0.11 -6.44 17.47
N LEU A 122 0.37 -6.03 16.29
CA LEU A 122 1.51 -5.12 16.15
C LEU A 122 1.23 -3.75 16.77
N TYR A 123 0.04 -3.20 16.52
CA TYR A 123 -0.40 -1.94 17.12
C TYR A 123 -0.41 -2.03 18.65
N SER A 124 -1.04 -3.08 19.20
CA SER A 124 -1.09 -3.32 20.64
C SER A 124 0.32 -3.50 21.24
N THR A 125 1.21 -4.18 20.51
CA THR A 125 2.61 -4.35 20.90
C THR A 125 3.34 -3.02 20.98
N CYS A 126 3.12 -2.13 19.99
CA CYS A 126 3.68 -0.79 20.00
C CYS A 126 3.10 0.06 21.14
N GLU A 127 1.80 -0.07 21.45
CA GLU A 127 1.18 0.64 22.58
C GLU A 127 1.71 0.21 23.94
N ALA A 128 1.94 -1.09 24.14
CA ALA A 128 2.48 -1.63 25.39
C ALA A 128 3.99 -1.42 25.55
N SER A 129 4.69 -1.02 24.48
CA SER A 129 6.14 -0.83 24.51
C SER A 129 6.53 0.45 25.26
N THR A 130 7.49 0.33 26.17
CA THR A 130 8.03 1.47 26.91
C THR A 130 9.36 1.91 26.28
N ILE A 131 9.35 3.00 25.51
CA ILE A 131 10.53 3.52 24.81
C ILE A 131 10.74 5.01 25.13
N GLN A 132 11.99 5.42 25.35
CA GLN A 132 12.36 6.84 25.48
C GLN A 132 12.35 7.52 24.11
N ASN A 133 11.75 8.70 24.01
CA ASN A 133 11.66 9.47 22.76
C ASN A 133 12.96 10.26 22.50
N ASP A 134 14.01 9.56 22.08
CA ASP A 134 15.31 10.11 21.68
C ASP A 134 15.45 10.35 20.15
N CYS A 135 14.46 9.90 19.36
CA CYS A 135 14.49 9.93 17.89
C CYS A 135 13.62 11.04 17.27
N THR A 136 13.47 12.18 17.95
CA THR A 136 12.50 13.24 17.59
C THR A 136 12.67 13.79 16.16
N GLU A 137 13.89 13.87 15.64
CA GLU A 137 14.15 14.37 14.28
C GLU A 137 13.61 13.43 13.17
N TYR A 138 13.69 12.11 13.38
CA TYR A 138 13.20 11.12 12.42
C TYR A 138 11.70 10.87 12.56
N LEU A 139 11.14 11.10 13.76
CA LEU A 139 9.73 10.86 14.05
C LEU A 139 8.81 11.76 13.21
N ALA A 140 9.20 13.02 12.96
CA ALA A 140 8.44 13.93 12.11
C ALA A 140 8.36 13.41 10.67
N LEU A 141 9.52 13.05 10.09
CA LEU A 141 9.60 12.49 8.74
C LEU A 141 8.79 11.18 8.63
N ALA A 142 8.94 10.30 9.61
CA ALA A 142 8.20 9.04 9.64
C ALA A 142 6.68 9.27 9.75
N ARG A 143 6.25 10.25 10.57
CA ARG A 143 4.84 10.61 10.70
C ARG A 143 4.25 11.06 9.37
N ASP A 144 4.96 11.92 8.63
CA ASP A 144 4.50 12.38 7.32
C ASP A 144 4.42 11.22 6.32
N VAL A 145 5.41 10.32 6.32
CA VAL A 145 5.43 9.13 5.45
C VAL A 145 4.23 8.22 5.74
N PHE A 146 4.04 7.79 6.99
CA PHE A 146 2.94 6.87 7.31
C PHE A 146 1.57 7.53 7.20
N TYR A 147 1.45 8.83 7.49
CA TYR A 147 0.22 9.57 7.21
C TYR A 147 -0.11 9.52 5.71
N SER A 148 0.88 9.75 4.84
CA SER A 148 0.68 9.68 3.40
C SER A 148 0.36 8.28 2.90
N ILE A 149 0.92 7.22 3.50
CA ILE A 149 0.56 5.82 3.16
C ILE A 149 -0.91 5.55 3.45
N GLU A 150 -1.42 6.07 4.56
CA GLU A 150 -2.82 5.83 4.96
C GLU A 150 -3.82 6.71 4.21
N HIS A 151 -3.41 7.88 3.70
CA HIS A 151 -4.34 8.90 3.19
C HIS A 151 -4.12 9.31 1.72
N ASP A 152 -2.89 9.23 1.20
CA ASP A 152 -2.50 9.88 -0.06
C ASP A 152 -1.93 8.92 -1.13
N LEU A 153 -1.12 7.94 -0.73
CA LEU A 153 -0.35 7.07 -1.61
C LEU A 153 -1.10 5.78 -1.91
N LEU A 154 -1.12 5.37 -3.19
CA LEU A 154 -2.10 4.40 -3.66
C LEU A 154 -1.53 3.35 -4.59
N THR A 155 -0.21 3.31 -4.77
CA THR A 155 0.45 2.21 -5.45
C THR A 155 1.57 1.63 -4.58
N PRO A 156 1.90 0.34 -4.73
CA PRO A 156 3.02 -0.26 -4.02
C PRO A 156 4.33 0.49 -4.25
N GLU A 157 4.56 1.01 -5.46
CA GLU A 157 5.75 1.81 -5.80
C GLU A 157 5.78 3.16 -5.09
N GLU A 158 4.66 3.89 -5.02
CA GLU A 158 4.57 5.15 -4.30
C GLU A 158 4.86 4.95 -2.80
N VAL A 159 4.24 3.94 -2.19
CA VAL A 159 4.47 3.56 -0.80
C VAL A 159 5.94 3.16 -0.58
N SER A 160 6.50 2.34 -1.47
CA SER A 160 7.92 1.94 -1.44
C SER A 160 8.86 3.14 -1.50
N ASN A 161 8.60 4.07 -2.41
CA ASN A 161 9.39 5.28 -2.60
C ASN A 161 9.30 6.25 -1.42
N ALA A 162 8.18 6.29 -0.71
CA ALA A 162 8.04 7.09 0.51
C ALA A 162 8.84 6.46 1.67
N LEU A 163 8.70 5.15 1.86
CA LEU A 163 9.40 4.40 2.89
C LEU A 163 10.93 4.42 2.71
N ILE A 164 11.40 4.27 1.46
CA ILE A 164 12.85 4.25 1.20
C ILE A 164 13.50 5.59 1.54
N ARG A 165 12.84 6.73 1.31
CA ARG A 165 13.38 8.05 1.68
C ARG A 165 13.65 8.15 3.18
N PHE A 166 12.72 7.66 3.99
CA PHE A 166 12.86 7.59 5.44
C PHE A 166 13.97 6.62 5.86
N ILE A 167 14.01 5.42 5.30
CA ILE A 167 15.03 4.40 5.61
C ILE A 167 16.43 4.89 5.22
N THR A 168 16.58 5.46 4.03
CA THR A 168 17.85 6.01 3.54
C THR A 168 18.35 7.14 4.44
N LYS A 169 17.45 8.00 4.96
CA LYS A 169 17.83 9.06 5.89
C LYS A 169 18.48 8.48 7.15
N ILE A 170 17.87 7.47 7.77
CA ILE A 170 18.44 6.80 8.94
C ILE A 170 19.73 6.06 8.61
N ASN A 171 19.80 5.39 7.46
CA ASN A 171 21.00 4.68 7.04
C ASN A 171 22.21 5.61 6.86
N ASN A 172 21.98 6.85 6.46
CA ASN A 172 23.02 7.86 6.30
C ASN A 172 23.43 8.49 7.64
N ASP A 173 22.46 8.78 8.51
CA ASP A 173 22.72 9.51 9.74
C ASP A 173 23.21 8.60 10.89
N VAL A 174 22.83 7.31 10.88
CA VAL A 174 23.24 6.33 11.91
C VAL A 174 24.36 5.44 11.36
N PRO A 175 25.58 5.45 11.94
CA PRO A 175 26.75 4.80 11.35
C PRO A 175 26.78 3.27 11.51
N ILE A 176 26.09 2.72 12.51
CA ILE A 176 26.15 1.28 12.85
C ILE A 176 24.86 0.59 12.41
N ILE A 177 24.98 -0.49 11.64
CA ILE A 177 23.83 -1.20 11.05
C ILE A 177 22.85 -1.72 12.09
N ALA A 178 23.32 -2.38 13.15
CA ALA A 178 22.45 -2.84 14.23
C ALA A 178 21.64 -1.68 14.85
N ASN A 179 22.28 -0.52 15.02
CA ASN A 179 21.63 0.67 15.55
C ASN A 179 20.62 1.27 14.56
N ARG A 180 20.80 1.10 13.23
CA ARG A 180 19.83 1.56 12.22
C ARG A 180 18.50 0.84 12.37
N ILE A 181 18.53 -0.49 12.41
CA ILE A 181 17.31 -1.30 12.57
C ILE A 181 16.63 -1.01 13.90
N GLU A 182 17.40 -0.93 15.00
CA GLU A 182 16.86 -0.54 16.31
C GLU A 182 16.25 0.87 16.30
N THR A 183 16.87 1.82 15.61
CA THR A 183 16.34 3.19 15.47
C THR A 183 15.03 3.18 14.68
N ILE A 184 14.96 2.45 13.57
CA ILE A 184 13.74 2.31 12.76
C ILE A 184 12.63 1.65 13.59
N LYS A 185 12.94 0.58 14.33
CA LYS A 185 12.01 -0.08 15.25
C LYS A 185 11.48 0.88 16.31
N LYS A 186 12.36 1.61 17.00
CA LYS A 186 11.95 2.62 17.99
C LYS A 186 10.98 3.63 17.39
N ILE A 187 11.27 4.14 16.18
CA ILE A 187 10.40 5.11 15.50
C ILE A 187 9.05 4.48 15.17
N ILE A 188 9.02 3.26 14.65
CA ILE A 188 7.77 2.53 14.37
C ILE A 188 6.95 2.34 15.65
N VAL A 189 7.58 1.93 16.75
CA VAL A 189 6.91 1.79 18.05
C VAL A 189 6.35 3.12 18.57
N LEU A 190 7.12 4.20 18.45
CA LEU A 190 6.67 5.54 18.87
C LEU A 190 5.53 6.06 17.98
N LEU A 191 5.56 5.73 16.69
CA LEU A 191 4.58 6.15 15.70
C LEU A 191 3.27 5.37 15.80
N LYS A 192 3.35 4.09 16.18
CA LYS A 192 2.21 3.17 16.32
C LYS A 192 1.37 3.07 15.03
N PRO A 193 1.98 2.70 13.88
CA PRO A 193 1.24 2.55 12.63
C PRO A 193 0.18 1.46 12.79
N ILE A 194 -1.06 1.77 12.42
CA ILE A 194 -2.21 0.87 12.61
C ILE A 194 -2.14 -0.31 11.64
N HIS A 195 -1.58 -0.10 10.44
CA HIS A 195 -1.63 -1.05 9.33
C HIS A 195 -0.24 -1.56 8.93
N LEU A 196 0.64 -1.82 9.89
CA LEU A 196 2.05 -2.14 9.63
C LEU A 196 2.28 -3.44 8.84
N MET A 197 1.57 -4.51 9.20
CA MET A 197 1.62 -5.79 8.48
C MET A 197 1.03 -5.63 7.07
N SER A 198 -0.11 -4.95 6.96
CA SER A 198 -0.71 -4.62 5.66
C SER A 198 0.23 -3.81 4.78
N THR A 199 0.91 -2.79 5.33
CA THR A 199 1.90 -1.97 4.63
C THR A 199 3.05 -2.82 4.10
N TYR A 200 3.58 -3.73 4.92
CA TYR A 200 4.64 -4.65 4.53
C TYR A 200 4.23 -5.54 3.35
N HIS A 201 3.06 -6.17 3.43
CA HIS A 201 2.58 -7.04 2.35
C HIS A 201 2.20 -6.26 1.09
N TYR A 202 1.73 -5.02 1.24
CA TYR A 202 1.41 -4.16 0.13
C TYR A 202 2.67 -3.70 -0.63
N VAL A 203 3.69 -3.25 0.09
CA VAL A 203 4.97 -2.82 -0.52
C VAL A 203 5.77 -3.99 -1.10
N ALA A 204 5.54 -5.22 -0.61
CA ALA A 204 6.14 -6.42 -1.17
C ALA A 204 5.80 -6.61 -2.67
N LEU A 205 4.67 -6.09 -3.13
CA LEU A 205 4.30 -6.11 -4.56
C LEU A 205 5.21 -5.25 -5.44
N ALA A 206 5.91 -4.27 -4.88
CA ALA A 206 6.87 -3.43 -5.61
C ALA A 206 8.25 -4.09 -5.78
N ASN A 207 8.48 -5.27 -5.17
CA ASN A 207 9.76 -6.00 -5.21
C ASN A 207 10.99 -5.15 -4.80
N ASN A 208 10.82 -4.23 -3.85
CA ASN A 208 11.91 -3.44 -3.29
C ASN A 208 12.50 -4.11 -2.05
N ASP A 209 13.50 -4.96 -2.26
CA ASP A 209 14.09 -5.80 -1.21
C ASP A 209 14.63 -4.99 -0.02
N ASP A 210 15.15 -3.78 -0.23
CA ASP A 210 15.70 -2.95 0.85
C ASP A 210 14.61 -2.55 1.85
N VAL A 211 13.45 -2.11 1.35
CA VAL A 211 12.31 -1.72 2.20
C VAL A 211 11.67 -2.95 2.84
N ILE A 212 11.47 -4.01 2.05
CA ILE A 212 10.82 -5.26 2.49
C ILE A 212 11.61 -5.90 3.63
N ASN A 213 12.94 -6.00 3.48
CA ASN A 213 13.79 -6.63 4.49
C ASN A 213 13.80 -5.85 5.81
N VAL A 214 13.84 -4.52 5.75
CA VAL A 214 13.80 -3.68 6.96
C VAL A 214 12.47 -3.84 7.69
N LEU A 215 11.33 -3.72 6.97
CA LEU A 215 10.02 -3.86 7.59
C LEU A 215 9.83 -5.27 8.16
N LYS A 216 10.25 -6.30 7.42
CA LYS A 216 10.18 -7.69 7.88
C LYS A 216 10.94 -7.89 9.19
N GLN A 217 12.18 -7.40 9.29
CA GLN A 217 12.97 -7.53 10.51
C GLN A 217 12.30 -6.85 11.71
N VAL A 218 11.74 -5.66 11.51
CA VAL A 218 11.01 -4.95 12.59
C VAL A 218 9.75 -5.70 12.99
N ILE A 219 8.95 -6.16 12.02
CA ILE A 219 7.71 -6.90 12.29
C ILE A 219 8.01 -8.22 12.99
N ASP A 220 8.96 -9.00 12.48
CA ASP A 220 9.34 -10.29 13.07
C ASP A 220 9.85 -10.08 14.51
N ASP A 221 10.64 -9.04 14.79
CA ASP A 221 11.07 -8.72 16.16
C ASP A 221 9.89 -8.33 17.07
N LEU A 222 8.97 -7.48 16.62
CA LEU A 222 7.79 -7.10 17.41
C LEU A 222 6.86 -8.29 17.68
N LEU A 223 6.71 -9.21 16.72
CA LEU A 223 5.86 -10.39 16.86
C LEU A 223 6.52 -11.56 17.60
N MET A 224 7.84 -11.55 17.80
CA MET A 224 8.54 -12.58 18.56
C MET A 224 8.95 -12.11 19.95
N ASN A 225 9.43 -10.87 20.06
CA ASN A 225 10.05 -10.30 21.25
C ASN A 225 9.28 -9.12 21.83
N GLY A 226 8.13 -8.75 21.27
CA GLY A 226 7.32 -7.63 21.74
C GLY A 226 6.59 -7.91 23.06
N PRO A 227 6.25 -6.87 23.84
CA PRO A 227 5.66 -7.01 25.17
C PRO A 227 4.33 -7.77 25.21
N VAL A 228 3.47 -7.63 24.19
CA VAL A 228 2.19 -8.35 24.14
C VAL A 228 2.41 -9.85 23.91
N ILE A 229 3.39 -10.22 23.08
CA ILE A 229 3.75 -11.62 22.83
C ILE A 229 4.42 -12.24 24.05
N GLN A 230 5.32 -11.51 24.71
CA GLN A 230 5.93 -11.92 25.97
C GLN A 230 4.85 -12.20 27.03
N PHE A 231 3.89 -11.28 27.18
CA PHE A 231 2.76 -11.48 28.10
C PHE A 231 1.94 -12.74 27.77
N VAL A 232 1.64 -12.99 26.49
CA VAL A 232 0.90 -14.21 26.09
C VAL A 232 1.71 -15.48 26.36
N GLN A 233 3.01 -15.47 26.05
CA GLN A 233 3.92 -16.60 26.29
C GLN A 233 4.05 -16.91 27.79
N GLU A 234 4.26 -15.89 28.62
CA GLU A 234 4.37 -16.04 30.08
C GLU A 234 3.10 -16.65 30.69
N ASN A 235 1.92 -16.19 30.27
CA ASN A 235 0.65 -16.69 30.80
C ASN A 235 0.23 -18.05 30.22
N MET A 236 0.65 -18.40 28.99
CA MET A 236 0.44 -19.75 28.45
C MET A 236 1.28 -20.80 29.18
N VAL A 237 2.52 -20.46 29.55
CA VAL A 237 3.39 -21.35 30.32
C VAL A 237 2.80 -21.62 31.72
N CYS A 238 2.23 -20.61 32.38
CA CYS A 238 1.57 -20.78 33.68
C CYS A 238 0.36 -21.72 33.65
N LEU A 239 -0.32 -21.90 32.51
CA LEU A 239 -1.46 -22.81 32.38
C LEU A 239 -1.04 -24.27 32.13
N MET A 240 0.22 -24.52 31.79
CA MET A 240 0.77 -25.87 31.58
C MET A 240 1.45 -26.44 32.84
N ASP A 241 1.81 -25.58 33.80
CA ASP A 241 2.42 -25.98 35.08
C ASP A 241 1.38 -26.27 36.18
N GLU A 242 0.08 -26.14 35.88
CA GLU A 242 -1.04 -26.55 36.74
C GLU A 242 -1.62 -27.94 36.37
N GLU A 243 -0.77 -28.90 35.96
CA GLU A 243 -1.09 -30.34 35.90
C GLU A 243 -0.53 -31.13 37.11
#